data_AF-A0A524HXF1-F1
#
_entry.id   AF-A0A524HXF1-F1
#
_cell.length_a   1.000
_cell.length_b   1.000
_cell.length_c   1.000
_cell.angle_alpha   90.00
_cell.angle_beta   90.00
_cell.angle_gamma   90.00
#
_symmetry.space_group_name_H-M   'P 1'
#
loop_
_entity.id
_entity.type
_entity.pdbx_description
1 polymer ?
#
loop_
_entity_poly.entity_id
_entity_poly.type
_entity_poly.pdbx_seq_one_letter_code
_entity_poly.pdbx_strand_id
1 'polypeptide(L)'
;MRFAGAIAASIIAFLALTPSHAAHAQAWKSFYSSEDRFAIGFPGDPTIEEMEWTDENGKPRSARIYSGTRAGNTYAVIAVNYDDVDEAIYHPAYEHAAATYREKGEVTFDDHATVDRIDGHQLQLTLADGRRLYFAAHYHAGRLYILDANVSARSAPPGQFQQNLQIVDTEGVRVRYTQTGERMIRTDDLQDALGGPILEGPIFEGNADTPIAQ
;
A
#
# COMPACT_ATOMS: atom_id res chain seq x y z
N MET A 1 -23.69 -73.62 7.34
CA MET A 1 -22.45 -73.45 8.14
C MET A 1 -21.37 -72.86 7.23
N ARG A 2 -20.93 -71.64 7.54
CA ARG A 2 -19.68 -70.92 7.18
C ARG A 2 -19.16 -70.93 5.73
N PHE A 3 -19.06 -69.74 5.12
CA PHE A 3 -17.87 -69.18 4.43
C PHE A 3 -18.06 -67.64 4.42
N ALA A 4 -17.29 -66.88 5.20
CA ALA A 4 -15.99 -66.25 4.86
C ALA A 4 -16.18 -64.96 4.02
N GLY A 5 -15.87 -63.82 4.64
CA GLY A 5 -16.00 -62.49 4.05
C GLY A 5 -14.88 -62.14 3.07
N ALA A 6 -15.18 -61.20 2.18
CA ALA A 6 -14.22 -60.52 1.33
C ALA A 6 -14.46 -59.01 1.40
N ILE A 7 -13.35 -58.29 1.49
CA ILE A 7 -13.19 -56.85 1.68
C ILE A 7 -13.54 -56.13 0.37
N ALA A 8 -14.33 -55.06 0.44
CA ALA A 8 -14.47 -54.09 -0.66
C ALA A 8 -13.97 -52.73 -0.18
N ALA A 9 -12.71 -52.42 -0.48
CA ALA A 9 -12.15 -51.09 -0.37
C ALA A 9 -12.74 -50.22 -1.48
N SER A 10 -13.50 -49.18 -1.14
CA SER A 10 -13.93 -48.15 -2.08
C SER A 10 -12.92 -47.00 -2.05
N ILE A 11 -12.16 -46.86 -3.14
CA ILE A 11 -11.36 -45.69 -3.45
C ILE A 11 -12.32 -44.62 -3.95
N ILE A 12 -12.57 -43.59 -3.14
CA ILE A 12 -13.24 -42.37 -3.57
C ILE A 12 -12.17 -41.51 -4.25
N ALA A 13 -12.21 -41.46 -5.58
CA ALA A 13 -11.45 -40.49 -6.36
C ALA A 13 -12.08 -39.10 -6.14
N PHE A 14 -11.50 -38.32 -5.22
CA PHE A 14 -11.85 -36.92 -5.02
C PHE A 14 -11.16 -36.11 -6.12
N LEU A 15 -11.85 -35.91 -7.25
CA LEU A 15 -11.43 -34.99 -8.29
C LEU A 15 -11.61 -33.57 -7.72
N ALA A 16 -10.55 -33.03 -7.11
CA ALA A 16 -10.52 -31.65 -6.66
C ALA A 16 -10.54 -30.74 -7.90
N LEU A 17 -11.75 -30.28 -8.27
CA LEU A 17 -11.90 -29.08 -9.08
C LEU A 17 -11.28 -27.94 -8.26
N THR A 18 -10.02 -27.61 -8.54
CA THR A 18 -9.48 -26.34 -8.10
C THR A 18 -10.33 -25.27 -8.79
N PRO A 19 -10.95 -24.34 -8.05
CA PRO A 19 -11.58 -23.20 -8.69
C PRO A 19 -10.46 -22.46 -9.40
N SER A 20 -10.44 -22.56 -10.73
CA SER A 20 -9.73 -21.63 -11.58
C SER A 20 -10.27 -20.25 -11.25
N HIS A 21 -9.59 -19.56 -10.34
CA HIS A 21 -9.86 -18.16 -10.08
C HIS A 21 -9.66 -17.46 -11.41
N ALA A 22 -10.76 -17.01 -12.00
CA ALA A 22 -10.70 -16.11 -13.12
C ALA A 22 -9.77 -14.97 -12.70
N ALA A 23 -8.65 -14.83 -13.41
CA ALA A 23 -7.80 -13.67 -13.32
C ALA A 23 -8.59 -12.48 -13.88
N HIS A 24 -9.58 -12.02 -13.11
CA HIS A 24 -10.21 -10.74 -13.34
C HIS A 24 -9.10 -9.71 -13.15
N ALA A 25 -8.85 -8.93 -14.20
CA ALA A 25 -8.10 -7.70 -14.01
C ALA A 25 -8.85 -6.89 -12.96
N GLN A 26 -8.35 -6.89 -11.72
CA GLN A 26 -8.97 -6.17 -10.61
C GLN A 26 -8.96 -4.69 -11.01
N ALA A 27 -10.15 -4.15 -11.23
CA ALA A 27 -10.31 -2.72 -11.43
C ALA A 27 -9.75 -2.04 -10.18
N TRP A 28 -9.02 -0.96 -10.39
CA TRP A 28 -8.56 -0.20 -9.27
C TRP A 28 -9.74 0.55 -8.63
N LYS A 29 -9.72 0.62 -7.30
CA LYS A 29 -10.74 1.27 -6.49
C LYS A 29 -10.08 2.15 -5.44
N SER A 30 -10.74 3.24 -5.07
CA SER A 30 -10.39 3.98 -3.87
C SER A 30 -10.68 3.15 -2.63
N PHE A 31 -9.71 3.14 -1.73
CA PHE A 31 -9.82 2.56 -0.40
C PHE A 31 -9.57 3.66 0.64
N TYR A 32 -10.30 3.59 1.74
CA TYR A 32 -10.19 4.50 2.87
C TYR A 32 -10.09 3.70 4.17
N SER A 33 -9.07 3.98 4.98
CA SER A 33 -8.94 3.49 6.34
C SER A 33 -9.15 4.65 7.31
N SER A 34 -10.29 4.65 8.00
CA SER A 34 -10.53 5.61 9.09
C SER A 34 -9.62 5.35 10.29
N GLU A 35 -9.30 4.09 10.55
CA GLU A 35 -8.51 3.69 11.71
C GLU A 35 -7.02 4.01 11.53
N ASP A 36 -6.48 3.88 10.30
CA ASP A 36 -5.11 4.29 9.99
C ASP A 36 -4.99 5.67 9.35
N ARG A 37 -6.11 6.37 9.14
CA ARG A 37 -6.15 7.77 8.69
C ARG A 37 -5.52 8.01 7.31
N PHE A 38 -5.84 7.17 6.33
CA PHE A 38 -5.43 7.41 4.93
C PHE A 38 -6.47 6.96 3.90
N ALA A 39 -6.35 7.48 2.68
CA ALA A 39 -7.00 6.97 1.49
C ALA A 39 -5.98 6.78 0.35
N ILE A 40 -6.18 5.77 -0.49
CA ILE A 40 -5.36 5.48 -1.66
C ILE A 40 -6.11 4.56 -2.63
N GLY A 41 -5.69 4.52 -3.90
CA GLY A 41 -6.16 3.50 -4.84
C GLY A 41 -5.47 2.14 -4.63
N PHE A 42 -6.24 1.04 -4.63
CA PHE A 42 -5.73 -0.33 -4.69
C PHE A 42 -6.34 -1.10 -5.87
N PRO A 43 -5.65 -2.11 -6.44
CA PRO A 43 -6.29 -3.07 -7.34
C PRO A 43 -7.26 -3.94 -6.53
N GLY A 44 -8.56 -3.68 -6.68
CA GLY A 44 -9.59 -4.32 -5.87
C GLY A 44 -9.58 -3.87 -4.41
N ASP A 45 -10.22 -4.67 -3.55
CA ASP A 45 -10.26 -4.42 -2.11
C ASP A 45 -8.99 -5.03 -1.49
N PRO A 46 -8.22 -4.27 -0.68
CA PRO A 46 -6.94 -4.75 -0.17
C PRO A 46 -7.14 -5.83 0.91
N THR A 47 -6.22 -6.79 0.95
CA THR A 47 -6.04 -7.66 2.10
C THR A 47 -5.39 -6.85 3.22
N ILE A 48 -5.91 -6.98 4.45
CA ILE A 48 -5.44 -6.26 5.62
C ILE A 48 -4.86 -7.26 6.61
N GLU A 49 -3.61 -7.06 7.01
CA GLU A 49 -2.92 -7.91 7.99
C GLU A 49 -2.24 -7.04 9.06
N GLU A 50 -2.29 -7.49 10.31
CA GLU A 50 -1.50 -6.90 11.40
C GLU A 50 -0.05 -7.37 11.32
N MET A 51 0.88 -6.47 11.62
CA MET A 51 2.30 -6.79 11.68
C MET A 51 3.02 -5.93 12.72
N GLU A 52 4.26 -6.29 13.03
CA GLU A 52 5.15 -5.48 13.84
C GLU A 52 6.21 -4.80 12.96
N TRP A 53 6.47 -3.53 13.24
CA TRP A 53 7.52 -2.73 12.60
C TRP A 53 8.56 -2.33 13.64
N THR A 54 9.84 -2.55 13.34
CA THR A 54 10.94 -2.13 14.22
C THR A 54 11.31 -0.69 13.90
N ASP A 55 11.12 0.21 14.86
CA ASP A 55 11.44 1.63 14.70
C ASP A 55 12.95 1.92 14.76
N GLU A 56 13.32 3.19 14.59
CA GLU A 56 14.72 3.65 14.58
C GLU A 56 15.47 3.42 15.90
N ASN A 57 14.76 3.17 17.00
CA ASN A 57 15.33 2.87 18.31
C ASN A 57 15.34 1.36 18.59
N GLY A 58 14.98 0.53 17.61
CA GLY A 58 14.85 -0.92 17.78
C GLY A 58 13.60 -1.34 18.56
N LYS A 59 12.63 -0.44 18.77
CA LYS A 59 11.39 -0.75 19.49
C LYS A 59 10.34 -1.30 18.52
N PRO A 60 9.64 -2.39 18.87
CA PRO A 60 8.52 -2.89 18.08
C PRO A 60 7.34 -1.91 18.15
N ARG A 61 6.73 -1.67 16.99
CA ARG A 61 5.52 -0.85 16.79
C ARG A 61 4.45 -1.70 16.14
N SER A 62 3.21 -1.52 16.57
CA SER A 62 2.08 -2.10 15.85
C SER A 62 1.94 -1.40 14.49
N ALA A 63 1.67 -2.20 13.47
CA ALA A 63 1.44 -1.73 12.13
C ALA A 63 0.39 -2.59 11.43
N ARG A 64 -0.20 -2.05 10.37
CA ARG A 64 -1.02 -2.82 9.45
C ARG A 64 -0.51 -2.67 8.04
N ILE A 65 -0.52 -3.78 7.31
CA ILE A 65 -0.25 -3.81 5.88
C ILE A 65 -1.55 -4.03 5.11
N TYR A 66 -1.78 -3.14 4.16
CA TYR A 66 -2.88 -3.18 3.20
C TYR A 66 -2.27 -3.54 1.86
N SER A 67 -2.67 -4.65 1.25
CA SER A 67 -2.03 -5.12 0.02
C SER A 67 -3.03 -5.54 -1.06
N GLY A 68 -2.68 -5.27 -2.32
CA GLY A 68 -3.43 -5.70 -3.49
C GLY A 68 -2.48 -6.19 -4.58
N THR A 69 -2.96 -7.09 -5.44
CA THR A 69 -2.14 -7.65 -6.53
C THR A 69 -2.82 -7.47 -7.88
N ARG A 70 -2.05 -7.09 -8.90
CA ARG A 70 -2.56 -7.00 -10.28
C ARG A 70 -1.48 -7.37 -11.26
N ALA A 71 -1.79 -8.28 -12.18
CA ALA A 71 -0.88 -8.71 -13.25
C ALA A 71 0.54 -9.12 -12.76
N GLY A 72 0.63 -9.77 -11.58
CA GLY A 72 1.90 -10.20 -10.99
C GLY A 72 2.71 -9.09 -10.30
N ASN A 73 2.12 -7.90 -10.13
CA ASN A 73 2.64 -6.80 -9.33
C ASN A 73 1.90 -6.74 -7.99
N THR A 74 2.62 -6.34 -6.94
CA THR A 74 2.08 -6.15 -5.60
C THR A 74 2.18 -4.68 -5.22
N TYR A 75 1.12 -4.16 -4.62
CA TYR A 75 1.00 -2.80 -4.13
C TYR A 75 0.60 -2.86 -2.67
N ALA A 76 1.31 -2.17 -1.80
CA ALA A 76 1.04 -2.17 -0.39
C ALA A 76 1.21 -0.79 0.26
N VAL A 77 0.42 -0.55 1.29
CA VAL A 77 0.61 0.52 2.27
C VAL A 77 0.82 -0.11 3.63
N ILE A 78 1.89 0.25 4.32
CA ILE A 78 2.13 -0.11 5.71
C ILE A 78 1.90 1.15 6.54
N ALA A 79 0.91 1.11 7.44
CA ALA A 79 0.65 2.17 8.40
C ALA A 79 1.17 1.75 9.77
N VAL A 80 2.19 2.45 10.27
CA VAL A 80 2.84 2.17 11.55
C VAL A 80 2.38 3.16 12.60
N ASN A 81 1.99 2.66 13.78
CA ASN A 81 1.52 3.46 14.89
C ASN A 81 2.70 4.02 15.71
N TYR A 82 2.77 5.35 15.78
CA TYR A 82 3.68 6.16 16.59
C TYR A 82 2.91 7.04 17.61
N ASP A 83 1.61 6.80 17.85
CA ASP A 83 0.76 7.63 18.72
C ASP A 83 1.28 7.66 20.20
N ASP A 84 2.15 6.73 20.61
CA ASP A 84 2.79 6.69 21.93
C ASP A 84 4.16 7.43 21.99
N VAL A 85 4.43 8.26 20.99
CA VAL A 85 5.69 8.98 20.81
C VAL A 85 5.44 10.49 20.83
N ASP A 86 6.29 11.24 21.55
CA ASP A 86 6.21 12.69 21.60
C ASP A 86 6.55 13.29 20.22
N GLU A 87 5.59 14.02 19.64
CA GLU A 87 5.62 14.65 18.31
C GLU A 87 6.75 15.67 18.14
N ALA A 88 7.32 16.19 19.25
CA ALA A 88 8.48 17.09 19.22
C ALA A 88 9.79 16.39 18.81
N ILE A 89 9.78 15.07 18.75
CA ILE A 89 10.81 14.21 18.21
C ILE A 89 10.19 13.59 16.94
N TYR A 90 10.97 13.13 15.97
CA TYR A 90 10.52 12.30 14.84
C TYR A 90 10.51 12.92 13.43
N HIS A 91 11.67 13.45 13.03
CA HIS A 91 12.14 13.44 11.64
C HIS A 91 12.77 12.09 11.15
N PRO A 92 13.27 11.13 11.99
CA PRO A 92 13.95 9.96 11.48
C PRO A 92 13.04 8.81 11.04
N ALA A 93 11.72 8.84 11.28
CA ALA A 93 10.86 7.67 11.04
C ALA A 93 10.86 7.23 9.56
N TYR A 94 10.61 8.16 8.63
CA TYR A 94 10.61 7.83 7.19
C TYR A 94 12.03 7.61 6.65
N GLU A 95 13.05 8.23 7.26
CA GLU A 95 14.46 7.99 6.90
C GLU A 95 14.95 6.61 7.35
N HIS A 96 14.52 6.14 8.53
CA HIS A 96 14.76 4.78 9.00
C HIS A 96 14.06 3.75 8.11
N ALA A 97 12.82 4.02 7.70
CA ALA A 97 12.14 3.19 6.71
C ALA A 97 12.91 3.17 5.38
N ALA A 98 13.38 4.32 4.89
CA ALA A 98 14.21 4.38 3.68
C ALA A 98 15.50 3.56 3.85
N ALA A 99 16.23 3.71 4.96
CA ALA A 99 17.43 2.94 5.27
C ALA A 99 17.16 1.42 5.27
N THR A 100 16.07 0.98 5.90
CA THR A 100 15.63 -0.42 5.88
C THR A 100 15.37 -0.92 4.46
N TYR A 101 14.76 -0.09 3.60
CA TYR A 101 14.47 -0.47 2.22
C TYR A 101 15.70 -0.47 1.31
N ARG A 102 16.70 0.38 1.56
CA ARG A 102 17.99 0.38 0.83
C ARG A 102 18.69 -0.97 0.88
N GLU A 103 18.48 -1.75 1.95
CA GLU A 103 19.07 -3.10 2.10
C GLU A 103 18.43 -4.15 1.17
N LYS A 104 17.27 -3.86 0.56
CA LYS A 104 16.53 -4.83 -0.27
C LYS A 104 17.08 -5.00 -1.68
N GLY A 105 17.89 -4.06 -2.20
CA GLY A 105 18.36 -4.11 -3.57
C GLY A 105 19.28 -2.95 -3.97
N GLU A 106 19.58 -2.86 -5.25
CA GLU A 106 20.39 -1.77 -5.80
C GLU A 106 19.53 -0.51 -5.92
N VAL A 107 19.93 0.57 -5.25
CA VAL A 107 19.25 1.86 -5.30
C VAL A 107 19.51 2.54 -6.65
N THR A 108 18.44 2.83 -7.38
CA THR A 108 18.46 3.47 -8.71
C THR A 108 17.90 4.90 -8.70
N PHE A 109 17.17 5.26 -7.65
CA PHE A 109 16.68 6.61 -7.37
C PHE A 109 16.54 6.79 -5.86
N ASP A 110 16.92 7.96 -5.35
CA ASP A 110 16.93 8.31 -3.93
C ASP A 110 16.76 9.82 -3.82
N ASP A 111 15.61 10.28 -3.33
CA ASP A 111 15.30 11.71 -3.22
C ASP A 111 14.29 11.97 -2.11
N HIS A 112 14.24 13.22 -1.67
CA HIS A 112 13.19 13.72 -0.80
C HIS A 112 11.82 13.66 -1.50
N ALA A 113 10.79 13.32 -0.74
CA ALA A 113 9.42 13.22 -1.25
C ALA A 113 8.49 14.16 -0.49
N THR A 114 7.45 14.63 -1.16
CA THR A 114 6.34 15.32 -0.48
C THR A 114 5.01 14.83 -1.02
N VAL A 115 4.06 14.58 -0.12
CA VAL A 115 2.65 14.38 -0.47
C VAL A 115 1.84 15.45 0.25
N ASP A 116 1.08 16.28 -0.47
CA ASP A 116 0.31 17.37 0.15
C ASP A 116 1.15 18.31 1.07
N ARG A 117 2.46 18.45 0.75
CA ARG A 117 3.47 19.18 1.53
C ARG A 117 3.85 18.54 2.88
N ILE A 118 3.50 17.27 3.07
CA ILE A 118 3.99 16.41 4.14
C ILE A 118 5.29 15.78 3.66
N ASP A 119 6.37 16.04 4.38
CA ASP A 119 7.72 15.56 4.05
C ASP A 119 7.82 14.04 4.12
N GLY A 120 8.84 13.51 3.46
CA GLY A 120 9.03 12.09 3.30
C GLY A 120 10.25 11.76 2.44
N HIS A 121 10.34 10.50 2.06
CA HIS A 121 11.48 9.98 1.31
C HIS A 121 11.03 9.00 0.23
N GLN A 122 11.62 9.08 -0.97
CA GLN A 122 11.30 8.22 -2.10
C GLN A 122 12.54 7.45 -2.54
N LEU A 123 12.36 6.15 -2.78
CA LEU A 123 13.38 5.28 -3.36
C LEU A 123 12.83 4.53 -4.58
N GLN A 124 13.72 4.20 -5.51
CA GLN A 124 13.49 3.15 -6.50
C GLN A 124 14.65 2.17 -6.45
N LEU A 125 14.36 0.88 -6.36
CA LEU A 125 15.37 -0.16 -6.27
C LEU A 125 15.19 -1.22 -7.34
N THR A 126 16.29 -1.81 -7.80
CA THR A 126 16.30 -3.06 -8.55
C THR A 126 16.64 -4.21 -7.60
N LEU A 127 15.75 -5.20 -7.52
CA LEU A 127 15.90 -6.37 -6.67
C LEU A 127 16.73 -7.46 -7.37
N ALA A 128 17.22 -8.44 -6.60
CA ALA A 128 18.08 -9.52 -7.10
C ALA A 128 17.42 -10.38 -8.20
N ASP A 129 16.08 -10.51 -8.19
CA ASP A 129 15.31 -11.22 -9.21
C ASP A 129 14.96 -10.36 -10.43
N GLY A 130 15.50 -9.13 -10.50
CA GLY A 130 15.26 -8.15 -11.56
C GLY A 130 13.96 -7.38 -11.43
N ARG A 131 13.14 -7.62 -10.40
CA ARG A 131 11.95 -6.79 -10.12
C ARG A 131 12.37 -5.39 -9.67
N ARG A 132 11.46 -4.44 -9.80
CA ARG A 132 11.66 -3.06 -9.34
C ARG A 132 10.76 -2.79 -8.13
N LEU A 133 11.35 -2.19 -7.11
CA LEU A 133 10.65 -1.76 -5.91
C LEU A 133 10.56 -0.24 -5.91
N TYR A 134 9.34 0.27 -5.82
CA TYR A 134 9.05 1.69 -5.70
C TYR A 134 8.58 1.95 -4.28
N PHE A 135 9.36 2.74 -3.55
CA PHE A 135 9.13 3.07 -2.16
C PHE A 135 8.86 4.56 -2.01
N ALA A 136 7.92 4.90 -1.14
CA ALA A 136 7.80 6.24 -0.58
C ALA A 136 7.39 6.11 0.88
N ALA A 137 7.85 7.00 1.75
CA ALA A 137 7.40 7.04 3.13
C ALA A 137 7.15 8.46 3.60
N HIS A 138 6.07 8.65 4.37
CA HIS A 138 5.65 9.94 4.91
C HIS A 138 5.25 9.78 6.38
N TYR A 139 5.61 10.74 7.22
CA TYR A 139 5.21 10.76 8.62
C TYR A 139 4.26 11.93 8.88
N HIS A 140 3.13 11.65 9.54
CA HIS A 140 2.19 12.69 9.94
C HIS A 140 1.38 12.28 11.16
N ALA A 141 1.27 13.19 12.14
CA ALA A 141 0.42 13.08 13.33
C ALA A 141 0.44 11.69 13.96
N GLY A 142 1.63 11.22 14.37
CA GLY A 142 1.80 9.93 15.06
C GLY A 142 1.70 8.70 14.17
N ARG A 143 1.78 8.84 12.83
CA ARG A 143 1.77 7.69 11.92
C ARG A 143 2.80 7.81 10.83
N LEU A 144 3.49 6.70 10.59
CA LEU A 144 4.37 6.50 9.44
C LEU A 144 3.63 5.68 8.39
N TYR A 145 3.54 6.22 7.18
CA TYR A 145 2.94 5.56 6.02
C TYR A 145 4.06 5.16 5.06
N ILE A 146 4.19 3.88 4.76
CA ILE A 146 5.15 3.35 3.80
C ILE A 146 4.39 2.78 2.61
N LEU A 147 4.65 3.30 1.41
CA LEU A 147 4.20 2.73 0.15
C LEU A 147 5.26 1.76 -0.35
N ASP A 148 4.84 0.54 -0.66
CA ASP A 148 5.67 -0.51 -1.28
C ASP A 148 4.97 -0.98 -2.56
N ALA A 149 5.54 -0.66 -3.71
CA ALA A 149 5.10 -1.20 -4.99
C ALA A 149 6.20 -2.04 -5.63
N ASN A 150 6.04 -3.36 -5.53
CA ASN A 150 6.94 -4.33 -6.11
C ASN A 150 6.40 -4.79 -7.48
N VAL A 151 7.06 -4.37 -8.55
CA VAL A 151 6.60 -4.56 -9.92
C VAL A 151 7.61 -5.32 -10.79
N SER A 152 7.13 -5.99 -11.82
CA SER A 152 8.02 -6.63 -12.80
C SER A 152 8.90 -5.61 -13.53
N ALA A 153 10.06 -6.04 -14.05
CA ALA A 153 10.96 -5.21 -14.87
C ALA A 153 10.30 -4.60 -16.12
N ARG A 154 9.21 -5.19 -16.61
CA ARG A 154 8.52 -4.79 -17.85
C ARG A 154 7.30 -3.91 -17.63
N SER A 155 6.82 -3.78 -16.39
CA SER A 155 5.65 -2.96 -16.07
C SER A 155 5.95 -1.47 -16.25
N ALA A 156 4.94 -0.64 -16.50
CA ALA A 156 5.11 0.79 -16.36
C ALA A 156 5.48 1.14 -14.90
N PRO A 157 6.32 2.16 -14.66
CA PRO A 157 6.56 2.66 -13.30
C PRO A 157 5.22 3.01 -12.61
N PRO A 158 5.00 2.57 -11.36
CA PRO A 158 3.75 2.81 -10.64
C PRO A 158 3.69 4.22 -10.03
N GLY A 159 4.11 5.25 -10.78
CA GLY A 159 4.23 6.61 -10.26
C GLY A 159 2.92 7.17 -9.68
N GLN A 160 1.78 6.74 -10.24
CA GLN A 160 0.46 7.08 -9.72
C GLN A 160 0.18 6.48 -8.34
N PHE A 161 0.63 5.25 -8.07
CA PHE A 161 0.49 4.66 -6.73
C PHE A 161 1.30 5.45 -5.68
N GLN A 162 2.51 5.88 -6.04
CA GLN A 162 3.36 6.69 -5.15
C GLN A 162 2.79 8.09 -4.86
N GLN A 163 2.09 8.71 -5.81
CA GLN A 163 1.59 10.08 -5.70
C GLN A 163 0.17 10.19 -5.11
N ASN A 164 -0.60 9.10 -5.10
CA ASN A 164 -2.02 9.13 -4.73
C ASN A 164 -2.31 8.77 -3.27
N LEU A 165 -1.30 8.72 -2.39
CA LEU A 165 -1.54 8.67 -0.96
C LEU A 165 -2.26 9.95 -0.53
N GLN A 166 -3.33 9.80 0.24
CA GLN A 166 -4.01 10.89 0.91
C GLN A 166 -3.99 10.62 2.41
N ILE A 167 -3.28 11.44 3.17
CA ILE A 167 -3.34 11.41 4.63
C ILE A 167 -4.58 12.21 5.06
N VAL A 168 -5.37 11.65 5.98
CA VAL A 168 -6.55 12.33 6.53
C VAL A 168 -6.39 12.54 8.03
N ASP A 169 -7.18 13.43 8.61
CA ASP A 169 -7.23 13.60 10.06
C ASP A 169 -8.25 12.66 10.72
N THR A 170 -8.45 12.84 12.03
CA THR A 170 -9.40 12.06 12.83
C THR A 170 -10.86 12.26 12.43
N GLU A 171 -11.18 13.33 11.70
CA GLU A 171 -12.52 13.61 11.17
C GLU A 171 -12.68 13.08 9.74
N GLY A 172 -11.64 12.45 9.17
CA GLY A 172 -11.64 11.96 7.78
C GLY A 172 -11.35 13.05 6.74
N VAL A 173 -10.96 14.25 7.17
CA VAL A 173 -10.65 15.36 6.26
C VAL A 173 -9.21 15.27 5.80
N ARG A 174 -8.97 15.36 4.48
CA ARG A 174 -7.62 15.32 3.91
C ARG A 174 -6.72 16.40 4.52
N VAL A 175 -5.53 15.99 4.93
CA VAL A 175 -4.49 16.87 5.44
C VAL A 175 -3.65 17.36 4.27
N ARG A 176 -3.55 18.68 4.14
CA ARG A 176 -2.70 19.34 3.16
C ARG A 176 -2.30 20.73 3.63
N TYR A 177 -1.12 21.17 3.23
CA TYR A 177 -0.58 22.45 3.69
C TYR A 177 -0.29 23.40 2.52
N THR A 178 -0.38 24.70 2.78
CA THR A 178 0.12 25.73 1.87
C THR A 178 1.65 25.70 1.83
N GLN A 179 2.24 26.52 0.95
CA GLN A 179 3.69 26.72 0.94
C GLN A 179 4.21 27.35 2.24
N THR A 180 3.37 28.10 2.96
CA THR A 180 3.69 28.74 4.24
C THR A 180 3.41 27.84 5.46
N GLY A 181 2.96 26.60 5.24
CA GLY A 181 2.70 25.62 6.31
C GLY A 181 1.31 25.73 6.96
N GLU A 182 0.40 26.52 6.40
CA GLU A 182 -0.96 26.63 6.90
C GLU A 182 -1.81 25.46 6.41
N ARG A 183 -2.61 24.86 7.30
CA ARG A 183 -3.51 23.77 6.91
C ARG A 183 -4.58 24.32 5.97
N MET A 184 -4.67 23.76 4.76
CA MET A 184 -5.74 24.09 3.83
C MET A 184 -6.91 23.15 4.07
N ILE A 185 -8.10 23.73 4.22
CA ILE A 185 -9.37 22.99 4.24
C ILE A 185 -10.10 23.40 2.96
N ARG A 186 -10.31 22.46 2.02
CA ARG A 186 -11.21 22.70 0.88
C ARG A 186 -12.62 22.23 1.21
N THR A 187 -13.60 22.90 0.62
CA THR A 187 -15.02 22.51 0.73
C THR A 187 -15.29 21.08 0.28
N ASP A 188 -14.50 20.57 -0.67
CA ASP A 188 -14.60 19.18 -1.15
C ASP A 188 -14.06 18.19 -0.12
N ASP A 189 -13.00 18.54 0.61
CA ASP A 189 -12.43 17.67 1.67
C ASP A 189 -13.43 17.47 2.82
N LEU A 190 -14.30 18.47 3.07
CA LEU A 190 -15.39 18.39 4.04
C LEU A 190 -16.56 17.54 3.53
N GLN A 191 -16.80 17.50 2.21
CA GLN A 191 -17.84 16.64 1.63
C GLN A 191 -17.40 15.17 1.65
N ASP A 192 -16.13 14.89 1.34
CA ASP A 192 -15.55 13.54 1.41
C ASP A 192 -15.62 12.96 2.85
N ALA A 193 -15.33 13.79 3.87
CA ALA A 193 -15.42 13.41 5.28
C ALA A 193 -16.86 13.10 5.76
N LEU A 194 -17.88 13.69 5.14
CA LEU A 194 -19.30 13.51 5.48
C LEU A 194 -19.98 12.38 4.69
N GLY A 195 -19.21 11.52 4.04
CA GLY A 195 -19.73 10.41 3.21
C GLY A 195 -20.06 10.81 1.77
N GLY A 196 -19.50 11.92 1.29
CA GLY A 196 -19.45 12.25 -0.14
C GLY A 196 -18.60 11.24 -0.91
N PRO A 197 -18.81 11.10 -2.22
CA PRO A 197 -17.98 10.23 -3.04
C PRO A 197 -16.53 10.71 -2.97
N ILE A 198 -15.65 9.91 -2.37
CA ILE A 198 -14.19 10.11 -2.35
C ILE A 198 -13.77 10.38 -3.81
N LEU A 199 -13.60 11.65 -4.15
CA LEU A 199 -13.39 12.22 -5.49
C LEU A 199 -13.56 11.24 -6.68
N GLU A 200 -14.73 11.24 -7.35
CA GLU A 200 -14.87 10.74 -8.73
C GLU A 200 -14.18 11.67 -9.78
N GLY A 201 -12.92 12.05 -9.53
CA GLY A 201 -12.02 12.70 -10.50
C GLY A 201 -10.78 11.84 -10.69
N PRO A 202 -10.25 11.70 -11.93
CA PRO A 202 -9.87 10.41 -12.52
C PRO A 202 -8.94 9.62 -11.60
N ILE A 203 -9.55 8.74 -10.80
CA ILE A 203 -8.80 7.80 -9.98
C ILE A 203 -8.25 6.72 -10.93
N PHE A 204 -8.99 6.35 -12.01
CA PHE A 204 -8.58 5.36 -13.01
C PHE A 204 -9.25 5.50 -14.40
N GLU A 205 -9.22 6.67 -15.05
CA GLU A 205 -9.37 6.72 -16.52
C GLU A 205 -8.00 6.85 -17.18
N GLY A 206 -7.15 5.85 -16.96
CA GLY A 206 -5.82 5.80 -17.55
C GLY A 206 -5.33 4.37 -17.63
N ASN A 207 -5.37 3.79 -18.82
CA ASN A 207 -4.76 2.50 -19.13
C ASN A 207 -3.25 2.56 -18.81
N ALA A 208 -2.87 2.10 -17.62
CA ALA A 208 -1.49 1.68 -17.33
C ALA A 208 -1.00 0.55 -18.27
N ASP A 209 -1.91 0.01 -19.09
CA ASP A 209 -1.69 -1.03 -20.08
C ASP A 209 -1.56 -0.50 -21.53
N THR A 210 -1.49 0.81 -21.77
CA THR A 210 -1.21 1.28 -23.14
C THR A 210 0.28 1.03 -23.43
N PRO A 211 0.63 0.10 -24.35
CA PRO A 211 2.00 -0.02 -24.79
C PRO A 211 2.37 1.32 -25.41
N ILE A 212 3.53 1.86 -25.06
CA ILE A 212 4.12 2.98 -25.81
C ILE A 212 4.28 2.46 -27.24
N ALA A 213 3.41 2.90 -28.13
CA ALA A 213 3.56 2.65 -29.56
C ALA A 213 4.88 3.28 -29.99
N GLN A 214 5.68 2.50 -30.71
CA GLN A 214 7.01 2.86 -31.21
C GLN A 214 6.98 4.10 -32.10
#